data_AF-A0A4V0ZPT6-F1
#
_entry.id   AF-A0A4V0ZPT6-F1
#
_cell.length_a   1.000
_cell.length_b   1.000
_cell.length_c   1.000
_cell.angle_alpha   90.00
_cell.angle_beta   90.00
_cell.angle_gamma   90.00
#
_symmetry.space_group_name_H-M   'P 1'
#
loop_
_entity.id
_entity.type
_entity.pdbx_description
1 polymer ?
#
loop_
_entity_poly.entity_id
_entity_poly.type
_entity_poly.pdbx_seq_one_letter_code
_entity_poly.pdbx_strand_id
1 'polypeptide(L)'
;MSILNDIWNRIARKPDRRKAAVTETSGTKNRVYAVVTEEGVILFSDTPKGMKARNSYLQHLADGFFNVTKVPETLRIYEIDLPTKRVAGLADNCIEKLSKADLRSTDAQLRRSVVNFTSDKFADRSVLDGGVCRAKFDLRPDFHNFDRLTKEFGLGISPRNYDVASLLYISENGYAGIVAADKVHPFSYEYEFRELAEKLGDSMRARMNAPLSAHDFGYAALQKEAKEMAADLLQSEFHITDGEFRLGARISRIERMEMSHPVSYPHSEEEQTGGLPETHYRQEAPEQRMSDSQRQVKHAASITPQKKEKKQLIL
;
A
#
# COMPACT_ATOMS: atom_id res chain seq x y z
N MET A 1 -11.10 -5.31 21.98
CA MET A 1 -11.13 -3.83 22.00
C MET A 1 -9.82 -3.37 22.60
N SER A 2 -8.91 -2.84 21.77
CA SER A 2 -7.51 -2.57 22.15
C SER A 2 -7.41 -1.37 23.08
N ILE A 3 -6.57 -1.47 24.12
CA ILE A 3 -6.25 -0.42 25.11
C ILE A 3 -5.82 0.90 24.44
N LEU A 4 -5.32 0.83 23.20
CA LEU A 4 -4.94 2.00 22.40
C LEU A 4 -6.16 2.79 21.89
N ASN A 5 -7.29 2.14 21.58
CA ASN A 5 -8.53 2.84 21.20
C ASN A 5 -9.10 3.65 22.36
N ASP A 6 -8.91 3.21 23.61
CA ASP A 6 -9.34 3.97 24.79
C ASP A 6 -8.46 5.20 25.05
N ILE A 7 -7.17 5.14 24.67
CA ILE A 7 -6.26 6.29 24.72
C ILE A 7 -6.63 7.31 23.63
N TRP A 8 -6.92 6.85 22.41
CA TRP A 8 -7.36 7.72 21.31
C TRP A 8 -8.74 8.37 21.57
N ASN A 9 -9.69 7.64 22.12
CA ASN A 9 -11.02 8.16 22.43
C ASN A 9 -11.02 9.14 23.62
N ARG A 10 -10.05 9.04 24.55
CA ARG A 10 -9.88 10.02 25.63
C ARG A 10 -9.39 11.38 25.14
N ILE A 11 -8.62 11.43 24.05
CA ILE A 11 -8.09 12.67 23.47
C ILE A 11 -9.16 13.39 22.61
N ALA A 12 -10.15 12.67 22.08
CA ALA A 12 -11.16 13.20 21.16
C ALA A 12 -12.41 13.84 21.83
N ARG A 13 -12.57 13.78 23.16
CA ARG A 13 -13.75 14.38 23.83
C ARG A 13 -13.61 15.89 24.02
N LYS A 14 -14.48 16.66 23.35
CA LYS A 14 -14.76 18.08 23.65
C LYS A 14 -15.12 18.27 25.14
N PRO A 15 -14.70 19.38 25.78
CA PRO A 15 -15.06 19.65 27.17
C PRO A 15 -16.54 20.04 27.26
N ASP A 16 -17.22 19.43 28.23
CA ASP A 16 -18.59 19.74 28.57
C ASP A 16 -18.67 21.19 29.11
N ARG A 17 -19.60 21.97 28.56
CA ARG A 17 -19.83 23.35 29.00
C ARG A 17 -20.60 23.32 30.31
N ARG A 18 -19.91 23.38 31.44
CA ARG A 18 -20.42 23.96 32.70
C ARG A 18 -19.28 24.27 33.68
N LYS A 19 -18.95 25.56 33.76
CA LYS A 19 -18.45 26.34 34.90
C LYS A 19 -17.54 25.63 35.93
N ALA A 20 -16.26 25.98 35.92
CA ALA A 20 -15.57 26.55 37.08
C ALA A 20 -14.28 27.23 36.60
N ALA A 21 -14.12 28.50 36.97
CA ALA A 21 -12.89 29.26 36.77
C ALA A 21 -11.83 28.78 37.77
N VAL A 22 -10.56 28.82 37.35
CA VAL A 22 -9.32 29.15 38.08
C VAL A 22 -8.16 28.41 37.40
N THR A 23 -7.34 29.22 36.72
CA THR A 23 -5.95 29.02 36.28
C THR A 23 -5.32 27.64 36.47
N GLU A 24 -5.19 26.89 35.37
CA GLU A 24 -3.96 26.17 35.05
C GLU A 24 -3.61 26.42 33.58
N THR A 25 -2.48 27.07 33.36
CA THR A 25 -1.84 27.19 32.06
C THR A 25 -1.47 25.79 31.56
N SER A 26 -2.32 25.16 30.74
CA SER A 26 -1.95 23.94 30.03
C SER A 26 -0.95 24.31 28.93
N GLY A 27 0.34 24.38 29.30
CA GLY A 27 1.40 24.47 28.32
C GLY A 27 1.26 23.30 27.36
N THR A 28 1.02 23.57 26.09
CA THR A 28 1.00 22.56 25.03
C THR A 28 2.34 21.83 25.09
N LYS A 29 2.37 20.59 25.60
CA LYS A 29 3.57 19.76 25.54
C LYS A 29 3.93 19.65 24.07
N ASN A 30 5.02 20.30 23.67
CA ASN A 30 5.54 20.26 22.31
C ASN A 30 6.02 18.83 22.09
N ARG A 31 5.17 17.95 21.55
CA ARG A 31 5.44 16.52 21.36
C ARG A 31 5.66 16.24 19.89
N VAL A 32 6.60 15.35 19.61
CA VAL A 32 6.88 14.85 18.26
C VAL A 32 6.80 13.33 18.29
N TYR A 33 6.09 12.77 17.31
CA TYR A 33 6.08 11.35 17.04
C TYR A 33 7.11 11.06 15.94
N ALA A 34 7.88 10.00 16.12
CA ALA A 34 8.82 9.54 15.12
C ALA A 34 8.39 8.16 14.62
N VAL A 35 8.25 8.00 13.30
CA VAL A 35 8.04 6.69 12.68
C VAL A 35 9.39 6.27 12.08
N VAL A 36 9.87 5.12 12.52
CA VAL A 36 11.20 4.59 12.21
C VAL A 36 11.05 3.34 11.38
N THR A 37 11.75 3.31 10.25
CA THR A 37 11.87 2.18 9.34
C THR A 37 13.35 1.94 8.99
N GLU A 38 13.64 1.02 8.09
CA GLU A 38 14.98 0.80 7.55
C GLU A 38 15.51 2.03 6.79
N GLU A 39 14.63 2.82 6.15
CA GLU A 39 14.99 4.03 5.39
C GLU A 39 15.41 5.21 6.29
N GLY A 40 14.94 5.26 7.54
CA GLY A 40 15.31 6.30 8.50
C GLY A 40 14.15 6.67 9.43
N VAL A 41 14.06 7.95 9.76
CA VAL A 41 13.06 8.49 10.68
C VAL A 41 12.24 9.61 10.03
N ILE A 42 10.91 9.47 9.96
CA ILE A 42 10.01 10.59 9.67
C ILE A 42 9.41 11.11 10.98
N LEU A 43 9.43 12.44 11.14
CA LEU A 43 8.96 13.13 12.32
C LEU A 43 7.63 13.85 12.05
N PHE A 44 6.71 13.73 13.01
CA PHE A 44 5.36 14.31 12.94
C PHE A 44 5.06 15.07 14.22
N SER A 45 4.55 16.29 14.10
CA SER A 45 4.13 17.07 15.26
C SER A 45 2.81 16.53 15.84
N ASP A 46 2.59 16.73 17.14
CA ASP A 46 1.29 16.43 17.81
C ASP A 46 0.18 17.42 17.44
N THR A 47 0.32 18.15 16.32
CA THR A 47 -0.71 19.04 15.81
C THR A 47 -1.66 18.28 14.89
N PRO A 48 -2.90 18.76 14.66
CA PRO A 48 -3.83 18.10 13.75
C PRO A 48 -3.26 17.83 12.34
N LYS A 49 -2.39 18.72 11.82
CA LYS A 49 -1.72 18.49 10.53
C LYS A 49 -0.69 17.35 10.59
N GLY A 50 0.11 17.30 11.66
CA GLY A 50 1.17 16.31 11.83
C GLY A 50 0.59 14.93 12.06
N MET A 51 -0.49 14.84 12.84
CA MET A 51 -1.24 13.61 13.02
C MET A 51 -1.84 13.07 11.72
N LYS A 52 -2.39 13.95 10.87
CA LYS A 52 -2.88 13.54 9.56
C LYS A 52 -1.75 13.12 8.61
N ALA A 53 -0.62 13.83 8.63
CA ALA A 53 0.55 13.46 7.86
C ALA A 53 1.10 12.09 8.29
N ARG A 54 1.13 11.81 9.60
CA ARG A 54 1.50 10.50 10.14
C ARG A 54 0.60 9.40 9.61
N ASN A 55 -0.71 9.61 9.68
CA ASN A 55 -1.67 8.63 9.17
C ASN A 55 -1.58 8.47 7.65
N SER A 56 -1.29 9.53 6.89
CA SER A 56 -1.00 9.43 5.45
C SER A 56 0.26 8.62 5.17
N TYR A 57 1.31 8.72 6.00
CA TYR A 57 2.50 7.89 5.86
C TYR A 57 2.21 6.42 6.19
N LEU A 58 1.47 6.15 7.26
CA LEU A 58 1.04 4.79 7.60
C LEU A 58 0.16 4.19 6.49
N GLN A 59 -0.73 4.99 5.88
CA GLN A 59 -1.49 4.57 4.71
C GLN A 59 -0.58 4.27 3.52
N HIS A 60 0.44 5.09 3.27
CA HIS A 60 1.42 4.83 2.20
C HIS A 60 2.13 3.48 2.38
N LEU A 61 2.49 3.13 3.63
CA LEU A 61 3.06 1.82 3.96
C LEU A 61 2.03 0.69 3.75
N ALA A 62 0.78 0.88 4.16
CA ALA A 62 -0.28 -0.10 3.97
C ALA A 62 -0.64 -0.32 2.49
N ASP A 63 -0.66 0.74 1.68
CA ASP A 63 -0.88 0.67 0.24
C ASP A 63 0.23 -0.13 -0.45
N GLY A 64 1.47 0.09 0.00
CA GLY A 64 2.65 -0.60 -0.49
C GLY A 64 2.86 -2.00 0.08
N PHE A 65 2.16 -2.41 1.14
CA PHE A 65 2.56 -3.52 2.02
C PHE A 65 2.95 -4.83 1.32
N PHE A 66 2.18 -5.25 0.30
CA PHE A 66 2.46 -6.46 -0.48
C PHE A 66 3.34 -6.22 -1.72
N ASN A 67 4.10 -5.12 -1.75
CA ASN A 67 5.10 -4.79 -2.76
C ASN A 67 6.50 -4.86 -2.14
N VAL A 68 7.06 -6.08 -2.09
CA VAL A 68 8.37 -6.39 -1.48
C VAL A 68 9.55 -5.56 -1.95
N THR A 69 9.47 -4.91 -3.11
CA THR A 69 10.58 -4.06 -3.59
C THR A 69 10.66 -2.71 -2.89
N LYS A 70 9.61 -2.32 -2.15
CA LYS A 70 9.45 -0.95 -1.63
C LYS A 70 9.07 -0.87 -0.15
N VAL A 71 8.92 -2.00 0.53
CA VAL A 71 8.36 -2.01 1.89
C VAL A 71 9.45 -2.28 2.92
N PRO A 72 9.55 -1.45 3.97
CA PRO A 72 10.40 -1.72 5.11
C PRO A 72 9.97 -3.00 5.83
N GLU A 73 10.91 -3.72 6.44
CA GLU A 73 10.60 -4.95 7.20
C GLU A 73 10.10 -4.65 8.61
N THR A 74 10.45 -3.48 9.17
CA THR A 74 10.03 -3.11 10.52
C THR A 74 9.53 -1.68 10.61
N LEU A 75 8.55 -1.48 11.49
CA LEU A 75 8.09 -0.15 11.85
C LEU A 75 8.08 0.02 13.36
N ARG A 76 8.65 1.12 13.83
CA ARG A 76 8.60 1.53 15.23
C ARG A 76 8.07 2.93 15.35
N ILE A 77 7.25 3.17 16.37
CA ILE A 77 6.71 4.48 16.67
C ILE A 77 7.29 4.93 18.00
N TYR A 78 8.01 6.04 17.97
CA TYR A 78 8.56 6.70 19.15
C TYR A 78 7.79 7.98 19.46
N GLU A 79 7.78 8.33 20.73
CA GLU A 79 7.29 9.59 21.25
C GLU A 79 8.46 10.35 21.88
N ILE A 80 8.68 11.59 21.45
CA ILE A 80 9.73 12.47 21.95
C ILE A 80 9.05 13.61 22.70
N ASP A 81 9.15 13.57 24.03
CA ASP A 81 8.72 14.64 24.91
C ASP A 81 9.77 15.76 24.93
N LEU A 82 9.34 17.01 24.75
CA LEU A 82 10.22 18.19 24.76
C LEU A 82 11.40 18.09 23.75
N PRO A 83 11.11 17.90 22.45
CA PRO A 83 12.13 17.79 21.43
C PRO A 83 12.98 19.06 21.35
N THR A 84 14.26 18.90 21.01
CA THR A 84 15.13 20.03 20.72
C THR A 84 14.55 20.89 19.58
N LYS A 85 14.91 22.17 19.50
CA LYS A 85 14.47 23.05 18.41
C LYS A 85 14.77 22.47 17.02
N ARG A 86 15.91 21.76 16.89
CA ARG A 86 16.30 21.07 15.67
C ARG A 86 15.32 19.95 15.31
N VAL A 87 14.99 19.06 16.25
CA VAL A 87 14.04 17.95 16.03
C VAL A 87 12.64 18.47 15.76
N ALA A 88 12.18 19.46 16.52
CA ALA A 88 10.89 20.11 16.31
C ALA A 88 10.79 20.77 14.92
N GLY A 89 11.88 21.36 14.42
CA GLY A 89 11.94 21.97 13.09
C GLY A 89 11.95 20.96 11.93
N LEU A 90 12.19 19.67 12.20
CA LEU A 90 12.12 18.59 11.20
C LEU A 90 10.73 17.95 11.10
N ALA A 91 9.83 18.27 12.04
CA ALA A 91 8.50 17.68 12.07
C ALA A 91 7.65 18.14 10.88
N ASP A 92 6.87 17.21 10.33
CA ASP A 92 5.96 17.42 9.21
C ASP A 92 6.64 17.79 7.88
N ASN A 93 7.96 17.56 7.76
CA ASN A 93 8.74 17.86 6.55
C ASN A 93 8.28 17.09 5.30
N CYS A 94 7.52 16.01 5.47
CA CYS A 94 6.89 15.28 4.38
C CYS A 94 5.79 16.09 3.68
N ILE A 95 5.28 17.19 4.26
CA ILE A 95 4.21 18.01 3.67
C ILE A 95 4.84 19.11 2.79
N GLU A 96 4.85 18.89 1.47
CA GLU A 96 5.37 19.88 0.51
C GLU A 96 4.39 21.03 0.28
N LYS A 97 3.08 20.72 0.23
CA LYS A 97 2.03 21.72 0.06
C LYS A 97 0.79 21.36 0.87
N LEU A 98 0.52 22.15 1.91
CA LEU A 98 -0.62 21.95 2.79
C LEU A 98 -1.91 22.53 2.21
N SER A 99 -2.96 21.71 2.12
CA SER A 99 -4.30 22.14 1.76
C SER A 99 -5.09 22.60 3.00
N LYS A 100 -5.67 23.81 2.95
CA LYS A 100 -6.57 24.29 4.02
C LYS A 100 -7.84 23.43 4.15
N ALA A 101 -8.23 22.70 3.09
CA ALA A 101 -9.36 21.78 3.16
C ALA A 101 -9.08 20.61 4.09
N ASP A 102 -7.86 20.06 4.07
CA ASP A 102 -7.47 18.96 4.96
C ASP A 102 -7.46 19.40 6.43
N LEU A 103 -7.09 20.65 6.72
CA LEU A 103 -7.14 21.20 8.08
C LEU A 103 -8.56 21.29 8.65
N ARG A 104 -9.56 21.49 7.79
CA ARG A 104 -10.98 21.60 8.18
C ARG A 104 -11.70 20.26 8.15
N SER A 105 -11.18 19.30 7.39
CA SER A 105 -11.76 17.97 7.23
C SER A 105 -11.67 17.16 8.51
N THR A 106 -12.63 16.28 8.74
CA THR A 106 -12.57 15.25 9.80
C THR A 106 -11.83 13.99 9.35
N ASP A 107 -11.41 13.91 8.08
CA ASP A 107 -10.61 12.80 7.57
C ASP A 107 -9.31 12.67 8.38
N ALA A 108 -8.95 11.43 8.70
CA ALA A 108 -7.78 11.10 9.50
C ALA A 108 -6.46 11.28 8.74
N GLN A 109 -6.50 11.46 7.42
CA GLN A 109 -5.37 11.58 6.50
C GLN A 109 -5.40 12.93 5.77
N LEU A 110 -4.27 13.28 5.15
CA LEU A 110 -4.18 14.38 4.18
C LEU A 110 -4.62 13.88 2.80
N ARG A 111 -5.82 14.25 2.36
CA ARG A 111 -6.41 13.81 1.08
C ARG A 111 -6.13 14.76 -0.09
N ARG A 112 -5.85 16.03 0.21
CA ARG A 112 -5.68 17.10 -0.79
C ARG A 112 -4.32 17.78 -0.75
N SER A 113 -3.56 17.58 0.33
CA SER A 113 -2.21 18.10 0.46
C SER A 113 -1.24 17.28 -0.37
N VAL A 114 -0.17 17.91 -0.84
CA VAL A 114 0.94 17.22 -1.49
C VAL A 114 1.87 16.76 -0.37
N VAL A 115 2.00 15.44 -0.24
CA VAL A 115 2.93 14.79 0.68
C VAL A 115 3.96 14.00 -0.12
N ASN A 116 5.17 13.90 0.44
CA ASN A 116 6.26 13.17 -0.15
C ASN A 116 6.95 12.32 0.93
N PHE A 117 7.20 11.05 0.61
CA PHE A 117 7.81 10.06 1.48
C PHE A 117 9.09 9.47 0.86
N THR A 118 9.80 10.24 0.05
CA THR A 118 11.13 9.86 -0.47
C THR A 118 12.22 10.01 0.58
N SER A 119 13.35 9.33 0.36
CA SER A 119 14.47 9.23 1.31
C SER A 119 15.05 10.57 1.78
N ASP A 120 14.94 11.65 1.00
CA ASP A 120 15.37 13.00 1.39
C ASP A 120 14.53 13.60 2.54
N LYS A 121 13.35 13.03 2.82
CA LYS A 121 12.49 13.45 3.94
C LYS A 121 12.86 12.75 5.25
N PHE A 122 13.71 11.73 5.21
CA PHE A 122 14.06 10.94 6.38
C PHE A 122 15.22 11.60 7.12
N ALA A 123 15.05 11.74 8.43
CA ALA A 123 16.10 12.11 9.34
C ALA A 123 16.92 10.87 9.76
N ASP A 124 18.16 11.12 10.14
CA ASP A 124 19.02 10.12 10.75
C ASP A 124 18.47 9.68 12.13
N ARG A 125 18.77 8.44 12.54
CA ARG A 125 18.28 7.86 13.80
C ARG A 125 18.77 8.59 15.06
N SER A 126 19.82 9.41 14.96
CA SER A 126 20.26 10.30 16.06
C SER A 126 19.18 11.25 16.57
N VAL A 127 18.13 11.55 15.78
CA VAL A 127 17.01 12.39 16.23
C VAL A 127 16.12 11.73 17.29
N LEU A 128 16.31 10.43 17.55
CA LEU A 128 15.53 9.66 18.52
C LEU A 128 16.07 9.75 19.96
N ASP A 129 17.14 10.52 20.20
CA ASP A 129 17.69 10.68 21.54
C ASP A 129 16.62 11.23 22.52
N GLY A 130 16.49 10.58 23.68
CA GLY A 130 15.40 10.83 24.63
C GLY A 130 14.00 10.36 24.22
N GLY A 131 13.84 9.71 23.06
CA GLY A 131 12.57 9.17 22.59
C GLY A 131 12.17 7.84 23.23
N VAL A 132 10.88 7.66 23.51
CA VAL A 132 10.32 6.43 24.07
C VAL A 132 9.62 5.62 22.97
N CYS A 133 10.07 4.40 22.72
CA CYS A 133 9.40 3.48 21.79
C CYS A 133 8.04 3.06 22.37
N ARG A 134 6.96 3.37 21.67
CA ARG A 134 5.57 3.07 22.08
C ARG A 134 4.99 1.85 21.39
N ALA A 135 5.38 1.62 20.14
CA ALA A 135 4.86 0.52 19.35
C ALA A 135 5.91 -0.03 18.39
N LYS A 136 5.82 -1.33 18.13
CA LYS A 136 6.64 -2.07 17.16
C LYS A 136 5.73 -2.95 16.31
N PHE A 137 6.00 -2.96 15.02
CA PHE A 137 5.32 -3.73 14.00
C PHE A 137 6.35 -4.47 13.18
N ASP A 138 6.02 -5.72 12.88
CA ASP A 138 6.63 -6.47 11.79
C ASP A 138 5.86 -6.09 10.53
N LEU A 139 6.58 -5.71 9.49
CA LEU A 139 6.03 -5.34 8.19
C LEU A 139 6.42 -6.36 7.12
N ARG A 140 7.03 -7.50 7.50
CA ARG A 140 7.20 -8.61 6.58
C ARG A 140 5.82 -9.02 6.07
N PRO A 141 5.65 -9.13 4.74
CA PRO A 141 4.31 -9.23 4.21
C PRO A 141 3.71 -10.61 4.46
N ASP A 142 2.73 -10.64 5.36
CA ASP A 142 1.83 -11.76 5.63
C ASP A 142 0.45 -11.21 6.01
N PHE A 143 -0.54 -12.09 6.17
CA PHE A 143 -1.89 -11.68 6.56
C PHE A 143 -1.93 -10.99 7.93
N HIS A 144 -1.29 -11.58 8.95
CA HIS A 144 -1.42 -11.12 10.35
C HIS A 144 -0.78 -9.76 10.58
N ASN A 145 0.37 -9.51 9.98
CA ASN A 145 1.10 -8.24 10.05
C ASN A 145 0.31 -7.14 9.34
N PHE A 146 -0.24 -7.44 8.15
CA PHE A 146 -1.10 -6.51 7.42
C PHE A 146 -2.38 -6.19 8.19
N ASP A 147 -3.07 -7.22 8.69
CA ASP A 147 -4.29 -7.11 9.47
C ASP A 147 -4.06 -6.28 10.75
N ARG A 148 -2.95 -6.55 11.46
CA ARG A 148 -2.58 -5.78 12.64
C ARG A 148 -2.31 -4.32 12.31
N LEU A 149 -1.51 -4.03 11.28
CA LEU A 149 -1.18 -2.66 10.88
C LEU A 149 -2.45 -1.87 10.51
N THR A 150 -3.30 -2.45 9.67
CA THR A 150 -4.50 -1.78 9.16
C THR A 150 -5.54 -1.57 10.25
N LYS A 151 -5.79 -2.57 11.12
CA LYS A 151 -6.74 -2.45 12.23
C LYS A 151 -6.27 -1.51 13.32
N GLU A 152 -4.98 -1.53 13.68
CA GLU A 152 -4.45 -0.70 14.77
C GLU A 152 -4.54 0.80 14.46
N PHE A 153 -4.44 1.17 13.18
CA PHE A 153 -4.50 2.57 12.74
C PHE A 153 -5.75 2.95 11.97
N GLY A 154 -6.70 2.02 11.75
CA GLY A 154 -7.90 2.26 10.96
C GLY A 154 -7.59 2.69 9.52
N LEU A 155 -6.64 2.01 8.88
CA LEU A 155 -6.18 2.33 7.53
C LEU A 155 -7.16 1.77 6.49
N GLY A 156 -7.23 2.46 5.35
CA GLY A 156 -7.93 1.94 4.18
C GLY A 156 -7.20 0.74 3.60
N ILE A 157 -7.94 -0.23 3.09
CA ILE A 157 -7.40 -1.41 2.41
C ILE A 157 -7.72 -1.25 0.93
N SER A 158 -6.73 -1.32 0.06
CA SER A 158 -6.99 -1.29 -1.39
C SER A 158 -7.62 -2.61 -1.84
N PRO A 159 -8.44 -2.64 -2.91
CA PRO A 159 -9.00 -3.90 -3.41
C PRO A 159 -7.94 -4.97 -3.67
N ARG A 160 -6.80 -4.58 -4.26
CA ARG A 160 -5.68 -5.49 -4.49
C ARG A 160 -5.10 -6.05 -3.19
N ASN A 161 -4.88 -5.22 -2.18
CA ASN A 161 -4.33 -5.70 -0.90
C ASN A 161 -5.36 -6.53 -0.13
N TYR A 162 -6.65 -6.24 -0.29
CA TYR A 162 -7.74 -7.07 0.24
C TYR A 162 -7.71 -8.47 -0.37
N ASP A 163 -7.57 -8.58 -1.70
CA ASP A 163 -7.48 -9.86 -2.39
C ASP A 163 -6.26 -10.68 -1.93
N VAL A 164 -5.08 -10.05 -1.87
CA VAL A 164 -3.85 -10.73 -1.40
C VAL A 164 -3.99 -11.17 0.05
N ALA A 165 -4.46 -10.30 0.95
CA ALA A 165 -4.67 -10.65 2.36
C ALA A 165 -5.67 -11.79 2.52
N SER A 166 -6.76 -11.77 1.75
CA SER A 166 -7.78 -12.81 1.75
C SER A 166 -7.23 -14.16 1.30
N LEU A 167 -6.45 -14.19 0.21
CA LEU A 167 -5.82 -15.41 -0.27
C LEU A 167 -4.77 -15.94 0.71
N LEU A 168 -3.96 -15.06 1.33
CA LEU A 168 -3.01 -15.45 2.38
C LEU A 168 -3.74 -16.06 3.60
N TYR A 169 -4.88 -15.49 3.99
CA TYR A 169 -5.69 -16.05 5.06
C TYR A 169 -6.23 -17.44 4.68
N ILE A 170 -6.78 -17.60 3.48
CA ILE A 170 -7.33 -18.88 3.02
C ILE A 170 -6.23 -19.93 2.91
N SER A 171 -5.05 -19.60 2.38
CA SER A 171 -3.95 -20.57 2.23
C SER A 171 -3.46 -21.09 3.59
N GLU A 172 -3.45 -20.26 4.62
CA GLU A 172 -3.04 -20.65 5.98
C GLU A 172 -4.18 -21.36 6.75
N ASN A 173 -5.37 -20.76 6.79
CA ASN A 173 -6.46 -21.15 7.70
C ASN A 173 -7.54 -22.01 7.04
N GLY A 174 -7.61 -21.99 5.70
CA GLY A 174 -8.69 -22.60 4.93
C GLY A 174 -9.83 -21.63 4.64
N TYR A 175 -10.79 -22.07 3.84
CA TYR A 175 -11.93 -21.27 3.43
C TYR A 175 -12.97 -21.20 4.54
N ALA A 176 -13.13 -20.01 5.13
CA ALA A 176 -14.07 -19.78 6.23
C ALA A 176 -15.37 -19.09 5.79
N GLY A 177 -15.55 -18.78 4.49
CA GLY A 177 -16.65 -17.94 4.00
C GLY A 177 -16.61 -16.48 4.52
N ILE A 178 -15.79 -16.17 5.52
CA ILE A 178 -15.62 -14.85 6.16
C ILE A 178 -14.88 -13.86 5.25
N VAL A 179 -14.17 -14.34 4.23
CA VAL A 179 -13.66 -13.49 3.16
C VAL A 179 -14.81 -12.76 2.43
N ALA A 180 -16.05 -13.26 2.53
CA ALA A 180 -17.25 -12.63 1.98
C ALA A 180 -17.98 -11.67 2.96
N ALA A 181 -17.50 -11.50 4.21
CA ALA A 181 -18.22 -10.73 5.23
C ALA A 181 -17.80 -9.25 5.32
N ASP A 182 -16.65 -8.87 4.78
CA ASP A 182 -16.22 -7.47 4.79
C ASP A 182 -16.86 -6.71 3.62
N LYS A 183 -17.99 -6.04 3.89
CA LYS A 183 -18.82 -5.36 2.87
C LYS A 183 -18.13 -4.18 2.17
N VAL A 184 -16.90 -3.85 2.55
CA VAL A 184 -16.18 -2.68 2.03
C VAL A 184 -15.51 -2.99 0.69
N HIS A 185 -14.98 -4.20 0.50
CA HIS A 185 -14.35 -4.64 -0.75
C HIS A 185 -14.80 -6.05 -1.10
N PRO A 186 -15.47 -6.28 -2.26
CA PRO A 186 -15.77 -7.63 -2.70
C PRO A 186 -14.46 -8.37 -2.98
N PHE A 187 -14.40 -9.64 -2.57
CA PHE A 187 -13.27 -10.50 -2.86
C PHE A 187 -13.29 -10.87 -4.35
N SER A 188 -12.28 -10.46 -5.10
CA SER A 188 -12.29 -10.60 -6.57
C SER A 188 -12.32 -12.06 -7.01
N TYR A 189 -11.75 -12.96 -6.20
CA TYR A 189 -11.67 -14.39 -6.50
C TYR A 189 -12.84 -15.22 -5.92
N GLU A 190 -13.91 -14.58 -5.46
CA GLU A 190 -15.05 -15.29 -4.86
C GLU A 190 -15.66 -16.33 -5.81
N TYR A 191 -15.66 -16.07 -7.11
CA TYR A 191 -16.21 -16.97 -8.13
C TYR A 191 -15.43 -18.28 -8.22
N GLU A 192 -14.11 -18.21 -8.13
CA GLU A 192 -13.16 -19.32 -8.18
C GLU A 192 -13.39 -20.29 -7.02
N PHE A 193 -13.73 -19.74 -5.84
CA PHE A 193 -14.04 -20.55 -4.65
C PHE A 193 -15.50 -21.00 -4.56
N ARG A 194 -16.40 -20.58 -5.48
CA ARG A 194 -17.85 -20.79 -5.33
C ARG A 194 -18.25 -22.26 -5.19
N GLU A 195 -17.78 -23.12 -6.10
CA GLU A 195 -18.12 -24.55 -6.07
C GLU A 195 -17.60 -25.22 -4.79
N LEU A 196 -16.38 -24.85 -4.37
CA LEU A 196 -15.79 -25.33 -3.14
C LEU A 196 -16.58 -24.85 -1.91
N ALA A 197 -17.02 -23.60 -1.90
CA ALA A 197 -17.83 -23.02 -0.84
C ALA A 197 -19.19 -23.72 -0.71
N GLU A 198 -19.84 -24.06 -1.82
CA GLU A 198 -21.07 -24.85 -1.84
C GLU A 198 -20.86 -26.24 -1.23
N LYS A 199 -19.82 -26.96 -1.66
CA LYS A 199 -19.46 -28.29 -1.10
C LYS A 199 -19.12 -28.23 0.38
N LEU A 200 -18.39 -27.21 0.83
CA LEU A 200 -18.12 -26.98 2.25
C LEU A 200 -19.41 -26.73 3.04
N GLY A 201 -20.34 -25.96 2.47
CA GLY A 201 -21.67 -25.73 3.04
C GLY A 201 -22.47 -27.01 3.22
N ASP A 202 -22.47 -27.88 2.21
CA ASP A 202 -23.14 -29.19 2.26
C ASP A 202 -22.49 -30.14 3.27
N SER A 203 -21.15 -30.16 3.32
CA SER A 203 -20.40 -30.95 4.31
C SER A 203 -20.72 -30.52 5.75
N MET A 204 -20.76 -29.20 6.01
CA MET A 204 -21.16 -28.67 7.32
C MET A 204 -22.61 -29.00 7.67
N ARG A 205 -23.52 -28.95 6.69
CA ARG A 205 -24.93 -29.31 6.88
C ARG A 205 -25.10 -30.80 7.17
N ALA A 206 -24.38 -31.67 6.47
CA ALA A 206 -24.37 -33.11 6.73
C ALA A 206 -23.87 -33.42 8.17
N ARG A 207 -22.80 -32.75 8.59
CA ARG A 207 -22.28 -32.86 9.98
C ARG A 207 -23.30 -32.40 11.01
N MET A 208 -24.00 -31.30 10.76
CA MET A 208 -25.04 -30.79 11.66
C MET A 208 -26.24 -31.73 11.76
N ASN A 209 -26.57 -32.44 10.67
CA ASN A 209 -27.65 -33.43 10.63
C ASN A 209 -27.25 -34.79 11.25
N ALA A 210 -25.96 -35.05 11.47
CA ALA A 210 -25.44 -36.28 12.05
C ALA A 210 -24.42 -36.01 13.17
N PRO A 211 -24.82 -35.38 14.29
CA PRO A 211 -23.91 -34.86 15.32
C PRO A 211 -23.13 -35.93 16.08
N LEU A 212 -23.59 -37.19 16.05
CA LEU A 212 -22.90 -38.34 16.67
C LEU A 212 -21.94 -39.05 15.71
N SER A 213 -21.93 -38.68 14.42
CA SER A 213 -21.03 -39.25 13.42
C SER A 213 -19.61 -38.74 13.64
N ALA A 214 -18.63 -39.64 13.61
CA ALA A 214 -17.20 -39.29 13.62
C ALA A 214 -16.66 -38.92 12.22
N HIS A 215 -17.48 -39.07 11.17
CA HIS A 215 -17.10 -38.78 9.79
C HIS A 215 -17.05 -37.26 9.54
N ASP A 216 -16.03 -36.78 8.84
CA ASP A 216 -15.84 -35.36 8.54
C ASP A 216 -16.60 -34.88 7.30
N PHE A 217 -17.27 -35.80 6.60
CA PHE A 217 -18.04 -35.55 5.37
C PHE A 217 -17.19 -34.85 4.29
N GLY A 218 -15.90 -35.20 4.21
CA GLY A 218 -14.97 -34.63 3.23
C GLY A 218 -14.54 -33.20 3.53
N TYR A 219 -14.91 -32.65 4.70
CA TYR A 219 -14.60 -31.27 5.08
C TYR A 219 -13.09 -31.03 5.08
N ALA A 220 -12.28 -31.95 5.61
CA ALA A 220 -10.83 -31.76 5.65
C ALA A 220 -10.21 -31.75 4.25
N ALA A 221 -10.70 -32.60 3.34
CA ALA A 221 -10.26 -32.63 1.95
C ALA A 221 -10.62 -31.33 1.21
N LEU A 222 -11.85 -30.84 1.38
CA LEU A 222 -12.30 -29.58 0.80
C LEU A 222 -11.53 -28.37 1.35
N GLN A 223 -11.21 -28.36 2.64
CA GLN A 223 -10.37 -27.32 3.24
C GLN A 223 -8.95 -27.36 2.68
N LYS A 224 -8.39 -28.56 2.46
CA LYS A 224 -7.08 -28.71 1.83
C LYS A 224 -7.09 -28.18 0.39
N GLU A 225 -8.10 -28.52 -0.40
CA GLU A 225 -8.28 -28.03 -1.77
C GLU A 225 -8.38 -26.49 -1.80
N ALA A 226 -9.06 -25.89 -0.82
CA ALA A 226 -9.15 -24.43 -0.73
C ALA A 226 -7.79 -23.77 -0.46
N LYS A 227 -6.99 -24.38 0.43
CA LYS A 227 -5.65 -23.88 0.75
C LYS A 227 -4.75 -23.95 -0.48
N GLU A 228 -4.80 -25.06 -1.21
CA GLU A 228 -4.03 -25.26 -2.44
C GLU A 228 -4.46 -24.27 -3.53
N MET A 229 -5.76 -24.09 -3.77
CA MET A 229 -6.28 -23.11 -4.72
C MET A 229 -5.85 -21.68 -4.37
N ALA A 230 -5.89 -21.30 -3.09
CA ALA A 230 -5.44 -19.97 -2.66
C ALA A 230 -3.92 -19.79 -2.87
N ALA A 231 -3.12 -20.82 -2.59
CA ALA A 231 -1.68 -20.80 -2.83
C ALA A 231 -1.36 -20.68 -4.34
N ASP A 232 -2.10 -21.40 -5.18
CA ASP A 232 -1.94 -21.33 -6.64
C ASP A 232 -2.25 -19.92 -7.18
N LEU A 233 -3.34 -19.30 -6.72
CA LEU A 233 -3.69 -17.92 -7.08
C LEU A 233 -2.67 -16.89 -6.58
N LEU A 234 -2.16 -17.06 -5.36
CA LEU A 234 -1.06 -16.25 -4.82
C LEU A 234 0.19 -16.34 -5.71
N GLN A 235 0.50 -17.54 -6.20
CA GLN A 235 1.64 -17.76 -7.06
C GLN A 235 1.43 -17.19 -8.48
N SER A 236 0.28 -17.46 -9.12
CA SER A 236 0.05 -17.08 -10.51
C SER A 236 -0.19 -15.57 -10.69
N GLU A 237 -0.97 -14.96 -9.79
CA GLU A 237 -1.41 -13.57 -9.94
C GLU A 237 -0.48 -12.59 -9.20
N PHE A 238 0.09 -13.03 -8.08
CA PHE A 238 0.84 -12.16 -7.17
C PHE A 238 2.32 -12.54 -7.03
N HIS A 239 2.76 -13.66 -7.62
CA HIS A 239 4.14 -14.15 -7.56
C HIS A 239 4.61 -14.43 -6.12
N ILE A 240 3.69 -14.90 -5.27
CA ILE A 240 3.91 -15.28 -3.87
C ILE A 240 3.91 -16.81 -3.77
N THR A 241 4.90 -17.42 -3.12
CA THR A 241 5.00 -18.89 -2.99
C THR A 241 5.21 -19.24 -1.52
N ASP A 242 4.47 -20.21 -0.98
CA ASP A 242 4.52 -20.59 0.45
C ASP A 242 4.28 -19.42 1.42
N GLY A 243 3.49 -18.41 1.00
CA GLY A 243 3.29 -17.16 1.76
C GLY A 243 4.50 -16.22 1.74
N GLU A 244 5.62 -16.64 1.15
CA GLU A 244 6.83 -15.85 0.98
C GLU A 244 6.82 -15.12 -0.36
N PHE A 245 7.20 -13.85 -0.32
CA PHE A 245 7.30 -13.01 -1.49
C PHE A 245 8.65 -13.26 -2.17
N ARG A 246 8.63 -13.83 -3.38
CA ARG A 246 9.90 -14.06 -4.09
C ARG A 246 10.53 -12.72 -4.51
N LEU A 247 11.64 -12.37 -3.87
CA LEU A 247 12.62 -11.36 -4.34
C LEU A 247 13.39 -11.84 -5.59
N GLY A 248 12.74 -12.57 -6.49
CA GLY A 248 13.33 -13.24 -7.66
C GLY A 248 13.67 -12.32 -8.84
N ALA A 249 13.83 -11.02 -8.61
CA ALA A 249 14.37 -10.07 -9.57
C ALA A 249 15.13 -8.95 -8.85
N ARG A 250 16.05 -9.30 -7.94
CA ARG A 250 17.21 -8.44 -7.70
C ARG A 250 18.03 -8.41 -9.00
N ILE A 251 17.69 -7.49 -9.91
CA ILE A 251 18.64 -7.04 -10.91
C ILE A 251 19.72 -6.30 -10.11
N SER A 252 20.77 -7.02 -9.72
CA SER A 252 22.03 -6.44 -9.31
C SER A 252 22.51 -5.56 -10.47
N ARG A 253 22.24 -4.26 -10.39
CA ARG A 253 22.70 -3.22 -11.33
C ARG A 253 24.22 -3.02 -11.28
N ILE A 254 24.98 -3.99 -10.77
CA ILE A 254 26.42 -3.93 -10.53
C ILE A 254 27.14 -5.15 -11.15
N GLU A 255 26.46 -6.25 -11.49
CA GLU A 255 27.13 -7.44 -12.07
C GLU A 255 27.08 -7.52 -13.61
N ARG A 256 26.44 -6.56 -14.30
CA ARG A 256 26.43 -6.52 -15.77
C ARG A 256 27.58 -5.77 -16.43
N MET A 257 28.64 -5.45 -15.68
CA MET A 257 29.82 -4.73 -16.22
C MET A 257 31.15 -5.49 -16.09
N GLU A 258 31.15 -6.76 -15.69
CA GLU A 258 32.40 -7.56 -15.57
C GLU A 258 32.40 -8.91 -16.31
N MET A 259 31.39 -9.22 -17.12
CA MET A 259 31.48 -10.34 -18.08
C MET A 259 31.05 -9.91 -19.48
N SER A 260 31.82 -9.01 -20.05
CA SER A 260 31.93 -8.89 -21.51
C SER A 260 33.40 -8.71 -21.84
N HIS A 261 34.17 -9.79 -21.72
CA HIS A 261 35.44 -9.91 -22.42
C HIS A 261 35.14 -10.13 -23.91
N PRO A 262 35.74 -9.34 -24.82
CA PRO A 262 35.56 -9.52 -26.25
C PRO A 262 36.35 -10.74 -26.73
N VAL A 263 35.66 -11.62 -27.47
CA VAL A 263 36.26 -12.71 -28.24
C VAL A 263 37.25 -12.09 -29.23
N SER A 264 38.53 -12.38 -29.03
CA SER A 264 39.63 -11.98 -29.90
C SER A 264 39.73 -13.00 -31.04
N TYR A 265 39.48 -12.57 -32.28
CA TYR A 265 39.83 -13.34 -33.48
C TYR A 265 41.25 -12.96 -33.92
N PRO A 266 42.12 -13.92 -34.26
CA PRO A 266 43.46 -13.62 -34.73
C PRO A 266 43.45 -13.14 -36.19
N HIS A 267 44.26 -12.11 -36.41
CA HIS A 267 44.54 -11.43 -37.67
C HIS A 267 45.43 -12.31 -38.56
N SER A 268 45.06 -12.48 -39.83
CA SER A 268 46.01 -12.82 -40.90
C SER A 268 46.25 -11.57 -41.74
N GLU A 269 47.52 -11.37 -42.10
CA GLU A 269 48.08 -10.29 -42.89
C GLU A 269 47.78 -10.47 -44.37
N GLU A 270 47.46 -9.38 -45.09
CA GLU A 270 47.89 -9.17 -46.47
C GLU A 270 47.77 -7.68 -46.85
N GLU A 271 48.69 -7.27 -47.72
CA GLU A 271 49.27 -5.95 -47.91
C GLU A 271 48.50 -4.96 -48.81
N GLN A 272 48.81 -3.67 -48.61
CA GLN A 272 48.90 -2.54 -49.59
C GLN A 272 47.63 -2.19 -50.41
N THR A 273 47.17 -0.93 -50.56
CA THR A 273 47.89 0.27 -51.00
C THR A 273 46.91 1.48 -51.02
N GLY A 274 47.37 2.68 -50.61
CA GLY A 274 47.10 3.96 -51.30
C GLY A 274 45.75 4.71 -51.14
N GLY A 275 45.84 5.97 -50.65
CA GLY A 275 45.07 7.10 -51.21
C GLY A 275 44.07 7.85 -50.31
N LEU A 276 44.49 9.00 -49.77
CA LEU A 276 43.65 10.18 -49.45
C LEU A 276 43.12 10.81 -50.79
N PRO A 277 42.07 11.69 -50.83
CA PRO A 277 41.92 12.84 -49.92
C PRO A 277 40.49 13.34 -49.55
N GLU A 278 40.52 14.27 -48.59
CA GLU A 278 39.63 15.39 -48.25
C GLU A 278 38.43 15.72 -49.16
N THR A 279 37.34 16.22 -48.55
CA THR A 279 36.85 17.60 -48.76
C THR A 279 35.73 17.98 -47.80
N HIS A 280 35.54 19.29 -47.70
CA HIS A 280 35.03 20.10 -46.62
C HIS A 280 33.55 20.54 -46.75
N TYR A 281 33.10 21.29 -45.71
CA TYR A 281 32.06 22.34 -45.72
C TYR A 281 30.58 21.85 -45.67
N ARG A 282 29.63 22.49 -44.97
CA ARG A 282 29.57 23.72 -44.17
C ARG A 282 28.18 23.78 -43.49
N GLN A 283 28.13 24.51 -42.39
CA GLN A 283 26.93 24.92 -41.64
C GLN A 283 25.85 25.56 -42.53
N GLU A 284 24.58 25.41 -42.15
CA GLU A 284 23.65 26.54 -41.92
C GLU A 284 22.28 26.03 -41.47
N ALA A 285 21.80 26.57 -40.34
CA ALA A 285 20.38 26.69 -40.04
C ALA A 285 19.89 28.04 -40.60
N PRO A 286 18.62 28.16 -40.99
CA PRO A 286 17.79 29.18 -40.34
C PRO A 286 16.33 28.78 -40.12
N GLU A 287 15.68 29.65 -39.34
CA GLU A 287 14.40 29.54 -38.65
C GLU A 287 13.12 29.65 -39.52
N GLN A 288 12.00 29.29 -38.86
CA GLN A 288 10.70 29.99 -38.86
C GLN A 288 9.76 29.96 -40.10
N ARG A 289 8.66 29.18 -40.02
CA ARG A 289 7.26 29.64 -39.78
C ARG A 289 6.19 28.62 -40.24
N MET A 290 5.26 28.34 -39.31
CA MET A 290 3.80 28.29 -39.43
C MET A 290 3.18 27.92 -40.81
N SER A 291 2.48 26.79 -40.92
CA SER A 291 1.00 26.74 -40.78
C SER A 291 0.42 25.34 -41.10
N ASP A 292 -0.60 24.99 -40.31
CA ASP A 292 -1.84 24.27 -40.65
C ASP A 292 -1.81 23.00 -41.49
N SER A 293 -2.17 21.86 -40.86
CA SER A 293 -3.29 20.99 -41.30
C SER A 293 -3.33 19.71 -40.46
N GLN A 294 -4.02 19.71 -39.32
CA GLN A 294 -4.37 18.46 -38.63
C GLN A 294 -5.88 18.25 -38.64
N ARG A 295 -6.28 17.25 -39.43
CA ARG A 295 -7.65 16.77 -39.63
C ARG A 295 -8.27 16.34 -38.30
N GLN A 296 -9.36 17.00 -37.91
CA GLN A 296 -10.31 16.49 -36.92
C GLN A 296 -11.26 15.48 -37.58
N VAL A 297 -11.27 14.25 -37.06
CA VAL A 297 -12.28 13.23 -37.36
C VAL A 297 -13.53 13.52 -36.55
N LYS A 298 -14.65 13.71 -37.26
CA LYS A 298 -15.99 13.92 -36.72
C LYS A 298 -16.52 12.62 -36.11
N HIS A 299 -16.99 12.65 -34.87
CA HIS A 299 -17.88 11.61 -34.33
C HIS A 299 -19.33 12.11 -34.32
N ALA A 300 -20.19 11.25 -34.86
CA ALA A 300 -21.61 11.46 -35.11
C ALA A 300 -22.47 11.28 -33.84
N ALA A 301 -23.70 11.78 -33.95
CA ALA A 301 -24.66 12.06 -32.90
C ALA A 301 -25.17 10.85 -32.10
N SER A 302 -25.47 11.14 -30.84
CA SER A 302 -26.11 10.34 -29.82
C SER A 302 -27.57 9.97 -30.16
N ILE A 303 -27.89 8.68 -30.07
CA ILE A 303 -29.24 8.12 -30.16
C ILE A 303 -29.73 7.80 -28.75
N THR A 304 -30.85 8.41 -28.35
CA THR A 304 -31.59 8.19 -27.10
C THR A 304 -32.36 6.86 -27.14
N PRO A 305 -32.40 6.05 -26.06
CA PRO A 305 -33.28 4.89 -26.00
C PRO A 305 -34.72 5.27 -25.63
N GLN A 306 -35.64 4.75 -26.43
CA GLN A 306 -37.09 4.94 -26.39
C GLN A 306 -37.74 4.12 -25.24
N LYS A 307 -38.71 4.72 -24.56
CA LYS A 307 -39.62 4.12 -23.56
C LYS A 307 -40.19 2.78 -24.06
N LYS A 308 -40.07 1.71 -23.26
CA LYS A 308 -40.89 0.50 -23.40
C LYS A 308 -42.02 0.49 -22.37
N GLU A 309 -43.21 0.20 -22.90
CA GLU A 309 -44.50 0.20 -22.24
C GLU A 309 -44.68 -0.94 -21.23
N LYS A 310 -45.52 -0.65 -20.24
CA LYS A 310 -46.10 -1.62 -19.30
C LYS A 310 -46.96 -2.63 -20.07
N LYS A 311 -46.66 -3.93 -19.92
CA LYS A 311 -47.66 -4.98 -20.11
C LYS A 311 -48.16 -5.47 -18.76
N GLN A 312 -49.46 -5.31 -18.56
CA GLN A 312 -50.25 -5.97 -17.51
C GLN A 312 -50.20 -7.48 -17.72
N LEU A 313 -50.20 -8.25 -16.63
CA LEU A 313 -50.77 -9.59 -16.61
C LEU A 313 -51.84 -9.65 -15.51
N ILE A 314 -52.93 -10.31 -15.89
CA ILE A 314 -54.22 -10.45 -15.25
C ILE A 314 -54.20 -11.70 -14.35
N LEU A 315 -54.90 -11.59 -13.21
CA LEU A 315 -55.28 -12.61 -12.19
C LEU A 315 -54.39 -13.83 -11.97
#